data_AF-A0AAW6U0J6-F1
#
_entry.id   AF-A0AAW6U0J6-F1
#
_cell.length_a   1.000
_cell.length_b   1.000
_cell.length_c   1.000
_cell.angle_alpha   90.00
_cell.angle_beta   90.00
_cell.angle_gamma   90.00
#
_symmetry.space_group_name_H-M   'P 1'
#
loop_
_entity.id
_entity.type
_entity.pdbx_description
1 polymer ?
#
loop_
_entity_poly.entity_id
_entity_poly.type
_entity_poly.pdbx_seq_one_letter_code
_entity_poly.pdbx_strand_id
1 'polypeptide(L)'
;MTTGQAYHILGLRPGAGRMEIERAYIAALGRLQRQLVPGTPLAVRRKAQEKITELTCAYQLLKSVAAPTVQPTPPVSVPSGPTPSRPAHSWVLPAGFAVAALVLVAVVFGMRSSPAPQEPKTARLRVLSVPWSYVTVDGQSLGPSGQVEAFILTPGDRTVVLRQGERILSQTVHLAEGSETIVKAQLEKGYIDVAQK
;
A
#
# COMPACT_ATOMS: atom_id res chain seq x y z
N MET A 1 3.32 -12.97 16.28
CA MET A 1 3.61 -12.02 17.38
C MET A 1 2.44 -12.02 18.35
N THR A 2 2.69 -12.11 19.65
CA THR A 2 1.66 -12.11 20.70
C THR A 2 1.42 -10.71 21.28
N THR A 3 0.31 -10.51 22.00
CA THR A 3 -0.02 -9.22 22.63
C THR A 3 1.05 -8.79 23.66
N GLY A 4 1.56 -9.74 24.45
CA GLY A 4 2.65 -9.47 25.40
C GLY A 4 3.96 -9.05 24.72
N GLN A 5 4.30 -9.69 23.60
CA GLN A 5 5.45 -9.28 22.77
C GLN A 5 5.24 -7.88 22.19
N ALA A 6 4.04 -7.55 21.73
CA ALA A 6 3.74 -6.23 21.18
C ALA A 6 3.88 -5.11 22.24
N TYR A 7 3.42 -5.33 23.47
CA TYR A 7 3.65 -4.41 24.58
C TYR A 7 5.14 -4.23 24.87
N HIS A 8 5.91 -5.32 24.88
CA HIS A 8 7.37 -5.26 25.09
C HIS A 8 8.08 -4.48 23.96
N ILE A 9 7.73 -4.71 22.70
CA ILE A 9 8.29 -3.99 21.53
C ILE A 9 8.04 -2.48 21.64
N LEU A 10 6.86 -2.08 22.11
CA LEU A 10 6.51 -0.67 22.34
C LEU A 10 7.05 -0.10 23.65
N GLY A 11 7.69 -0.92 24.49
CA GLY A 11 8.19 -0.52 25.81
C GLY A 11 7.09 -0.16 26.81
N LEU A 12 5.93 -0.81 26.69
CA LEU A 12 4.72 -0.54 27.47
C LEU A 12 4.43 -1.67 28.44
N ARG A 13 3.69 -1.34 29.51
CA ARG A 13 3.12 -2.35 30.41
C ARG A 13 1.87 -2.97 29.76
N PRO A 14 1.60 -4.27 29.99
CA PRO A 14 0.35 -4.88 29.56
C PRO A 14 -0.86 -4.11 30.11
N GLY A 15 -1.84 -3.84 29.24
CA GLY A 15 -3.04 -3.08 29.59
C GLY A 15 -2.90 -1.56 29.42
N ALA A 16 -1.81 -1.06 28.82
CA ALA A 16 -1.67 0.36 28.49
C ALA A 16 -2.85 0.86 27.63
N GLY A 17 -3.29 2.09 27.92
CA GLY A 17 -4.43 2.68 27.23
C GLY A 17 -4.11 3.02 25.76
N ARG A 18 -5.15 3.16 24.92
CA ARG A 18 -5.00 3.48 23.49
C ARG A 18 -4.12 4.71 23.22
N MET A 19 -4.29 5.77 24.03
CA MET A 19 -3.47 7.00 23.93
C MET A 19 -1.99 6.76 24.27
N GLU A 20 -1.70 5.88 25.23
CA GLU A 20 -0.34 5.52 25.61
C GLU A 20 0.33 4.68 24.52
N ILE A 21 -0.43 3.74 23.94
CA ILE A 21 0.00 2.92 22.79
C ILE A 21 0.37 3.81 21.60
N GLU A 22 -0.48 4.79 21.26
CA GLU A 22 -0.24 5.71 20.15
C GLU A 22 0.97 6.63 20.41
N ARG A 23 1.07 7.20 21.62
CA ARG A 23 2.21 8.06 21.99
C ARG A 23 3.54 7.29 21.95
N ALA A 24 3.55 6.06 22.47
CA ALA A 24 4.75 5.21 22.45
C ALA A 24 5.15 4.85 21.03
N TYR A 25 4.17 4.52 20.17
CA TYR A 25 4.39 4.25 18.76
C TYR A 25 5.04 5.45 18.05
N ILE A 26 4.45 6.64 18.16
CA ILE A 26 4.98 7.87 17.54
C ILE A 26 6.41 8.16 18.01
N ALA A 27 6.66 8.04 19.32
CA ALA A 27 7.99 8.29 19.90
C ALA A 27 9.04 7.28 19.42
N ALA A 28 8.68 5.99 19.36
CA ALA A 28 9.57 4.93 18.89
C ALA A 28 9.85 5.07 17.38
N LEU A 29 8.82 5.36 16.59
CA LEU A 29 8.92 5.57 15.16
C LEU A 29 9.85 6.75 14.83
N GLY A 30 9.68 7.89 15.49
CA GLY A 30 10.55 9.07 15.29
C GLY A 30 12.02 8.84 15.66
N ARG A 31 12.32 7.92 16.59
CA ARG A 31 13.71 7.50 16.87
C ARG A 31 14.31 6.68 15.72
N LEU A 32 13.55 5.73 15.18
CA LEU A 32 14.02 4.86 14.10
C LEU A 32 14.16 5.61 12.78
N GLN A 33 13.25 6.55 12.48
CA GLN A 33 13.29 7.32 11.23
C GLN A 33 14.49 8.26 11.15
N ARG A 34 15.02 8.74 12.27
CA ARG A 34 16.29 9.50 12.30
C ARG A 34 17.49 8.68 11.83
N GLN A 35 17.38 7.35 11.80
CA GLN A 35 18.42 6.45 11.29
C GLN A 35 18.30 6.22 9.77
N LEU A 36 17.22 6.67 9.12
CA LEU A 36 16.99 6.57 7.67
C LEU A 36 17.57 7.75 6.87
N VAL A 37 18.34 8.62 7.53
CA VAL A 37 18.86 9.87 6.97
C VAL A 37 20.10 9.60 6.08
N PRO A 38 20.29 10.39 5.00
CA PRO A 38 21.51 10.34 4.18
C PRO A 38 22.78 10.48 5.02
N GLY A 39 23.83 9.72 4.67
CA GLY A 39 25.08 9.66 5.44
C GLY A 39 25.11 8.55 6.51
N THR A 40 23.97 7.96 6.85
CA THR A 40 23.93 6.81 7.77
C THR A 40 24.35 5.51 7.06
N PRO A 41 25.18 4.65 7.69
CA PRO A 41 25.57 3.36 7.10
C PRO A 41 24.38 2.50 6.69
N LEU A 42 24.51 1.77 5.58
CA LEU A 42 23.41 0.94 5.02
C LEU A 42 22.93 -0.13 6.01
N ALA A 43 23.84 -0.76 6.76
CA ALA A 43 23.49 -1.77 7.75
C ALA A 43 22.59 -1.20 8.87
N VAL A 44 22.85 0.05 9.29
CA VAL A 44 22.03 0.74 10.29
C VAL A 44 20.65 1.06 9.74
N ARG A 45 20.57 1.55 8.49
CA ARG A 45 19.29 1.80 7.80
C ARG A 45 18.46 0.53 7.64
N ARG A 46 19.08 -0.58 7.26
CA ARG A 46 18.41 -1.89 7.13
C ARG A 46 17.80 -2.34 8.46
N LYS A 47 18.60 -2.30 9.53
CA LYS A 47 18.14 -2.66 10.88
C LYS A 47 17.03 -1.73 11.37
N ALA A 48 17.10 -0.43 11.06
CA ALA A 48 16.04 0.51 11.40
C ALA A 48 14.73 0.19 10.65
N GLN A 49 14.82 -0.17 9.37
CA GLN A 49 13.67 -0.56 8.55
C GLN A 49 12.98 -1.81 9.12
N GLU A 50 13.74 -2.85 9.45
CA GLU A 50 13.23 -4.08 10.08
C GLU A 50 12.48 -3.77 11.38
N LYS A 51 13.08 -2.92 12.23
CA LYS A 51 12.45 -2.48 13.47
C LYS A 51 11.19 -1.65 13.26
N ILE A 52 11.12 -0.82 12.22
CA ILE A 52 9.90 -0.06 11.89
C ILE A 52 8.77 -1.02 11.50
N THR A 53 9.07 -2.05 10.72
CA THR A 53 8.09 -3.09 10.35
C THR A 53 7.58 -3.83 11.59
N GLU A 54 8.49 -4.28 12.46
CA GLU A 54 8.13 -4.95 13.71
C GLU A 54 7.28 -4.05 14.63
N LEU A 55 7.69 -2.79 14.80
CA LEU A 55 6.97 -1.77 15.57
C LEU A 55 5.57 -1.51 15.00
N THR A 56 5.43 -1.45 13.66
CA THR A 56 4.14 -1.25 12.99
C THR A 56 3.22 -2.43 13.22
N CYS A 57 3.73 -3.66 13.11
CA CYS A 57 2.95 -4.85 13.44
C CYS A 57 2.48 -4.83 14.91
N ALA A 58 3.37 -4.51 15.85
CA ALA A 58 3.05 -4.39 17.28
C ALA A 58 1.94 -3.38 17.54
N TYR A 59 2.04 -2.20 16.93
CA TYR A 59 1.03 -1.16 17.04
C TYR A 59 -0.33 -1.59 16.49
N GLN A 60 -0.37 -2.20 15.30
CA GLN A 60 -1.63 -2.64 14.70
C GLN A 60 -2.32 -3.73 15.53
N LEU A 61 -1.56 -4.68 16.09
CA LEU A 61 -2.10 -5.69 16.98
C LEU A 61 -2.69 -5.07 18.27
N LEU A 62 -1.97 -4.16 18.91
CA LEU A 62 -2.50 -3.52 20.13
C LEU A 62 -3.67 -2.61 19.85
N LYS A 63 -3.69 -1.96 18.69
CA LYS A 63 -4.81 -1.11 18.26
C LYS A 63 -6.09 -1.92 18.03
N SER A 64 -5.99 -3.14 17.49
CA SER A 64 -7.16 -4.01 17.31
C SER A 64 -7.68 -4.58 18.63
N VAL A 65 -6.78 -4.91 19.56
CA VAL A 65 -7.14 -5.37 20.91
C VAL A 65 -7.76 -4.25 21.76
N ALA A 66 -7.29 -3.02 21.59
CA ALA A 66 -7.83 -1.84 22.28
C ALA A 66 -9.06 -1.22 21.59
N ALA A 67 -9.53 -1.80 20.48
CA ALA A 67 -10.76 -1.36 19.84
C ALA A 67 -11.97 -1.80 20.69
N PRO A 68 -12.98 -0.93 20.91
CA PRO A 68 -14.20 -1.36 21.59
C PRO A 68 -14.85 -2.48 20.79
N THR A 69 -15.17 -3.59 21.47
CA THR A 69 -16.03 -4.65 20.93
C THR A 69 -17.38 -4.04 20.60
N VAL A 70 -17.63 -3.75 19.33
CA VAL A 70 -18.99 -3.58 18.84
C VAL A 70 -19.60 -4.97 18.88
N GLN A 71 -20.36 -5.21 19.94
CA GLN A 71 -21.16 -6.41 20.13
C GLN A 71 -22.10 -6.54 18.91
N PRO A 72 -22.16 -7.68 18.21
CA PRO A 72 -23.20 -7.89 17.21
C PRO A 72 -24.54 -7.87 17.95
N THR A 73 -25.33 -6.83 17.73
CA THR A 73 -26.73 -6.81 18.14
C THR A 73 -27.39 -8.05 17.51
N PRO A 74 -28.01 -8.96 18.28
CA PRO A 74 -28.73 -10.08 17.70
C PRO A 74 -29.85 -9.53 16.80
N PRO A 75 -30.14 -10.15 15.65
CA PRO A 75 -31.27 -9.73 14.83
C PRO A 75 -32.55 -9.89 15.65
N VAL A 76 -33.20 -8.76 15.90
CA VAL A 76 -34.52 -8.69 16.52
C VAL A 76 -35.48 -9.57 15.72
N SER A 77 -36.06 -10.55 16.39
CA SER A 77 -37.09 -11.43 15.87
C SER A 77 -38.30 -10.61 15.44
N VAL A 78 -38.61 -10.63 14.15
CA VAL A 78 -39.86 -10.10 13.60
C VAL A 78 -40.90 -11.24 13.63
N PRO A 79 -42.12 -11.04 14.15
CA PRO A 79 -43.09 -12.11 14.33
C PRO A 79 -43.70 -12.57 13.01
N SER A 80 -43.90 -13.89 12.91
CA SER A 80 -44.57 -14.61 11.85
C SER A 80 -46.03 -14.17 11.66
N GLY A 81 -46.42 -13.93 10.40
CA GLY A 81 -47.81 -13.82 9.94
C GLY A 81 -48.06 -14.70 8.72
N PRO A 82 -49.28 -15.21 8.49
CA PRO A 82 -49.49 -16.54 7.93
C PRO A 82 -49.63 -16.59 6.39
N THR A 83 -49.21 -17.72 5.84
CA THR A 83 -49.51 -18.26 4.51
C THR A 83 -51.03 -18.33 4.25
N PRO A 84 -51.48 -18.27 2.98
CA PRO A 84 -52.10 -19.50 2.47
C PRO A 84 -51.87 -19.82 0.98
N SER A 85 -51.73 -21.13 0.74
CA SER A 85 -52.31 -21.95 -0.35
C SER A 85 -52.00 -21.65 -1.83
N ARG A 86 -51.22 -22.58 -2.42
CA ARG A 86 -51.36 -23.11 -3.81
C ARG A 86 -52.83 -23.55 -4.07
N PRO A 87 -53.33 -23.68 -5.34
CA PRO A 87 -52.91 -24.76 -6.25
C PRO A 87 -52.95 -24.41 -7.78
N ALA A 88 -52.25 -25.17 -8.64
CA ALA A 88 -52.81 -25.97 -9.77
C ALA A 88 -53.11 -25.17 -11.08
N HIS A 89 -52.79 -25.54 -12.33
CA HIS A 89 -52.20 -26.67 -13.06
C HIS A 89 -51.81 -26.20 -14.49
N SER A 90 -51.06 -27.03 -15.23
CA SER A 90 -51.04 -27.17 -16.71
C SER A 90 -50.45 -26.03 -17.55
N TRP A 91 -49.80 -26.21 -18.70
CA TRP A 91 -49.18 -27.32 -19.45
C TRP A 91 -48.44 -26.64 -20.64
N VAL A 92 -47.65 -27.40 -21.41
CA VAL A 92 -47.21 -27.13 -22.80
C VAL A 92 -45.89 -26.35 -23.05
N LEU A 93 -44.94 -27.07 -23.70
CA LEU A 93 -43.83 -26.61 -24.56
C LEU A 93 -44.34 -26.59 -26.03
N PRO A 94 -43.81 -25.78 -26.99
CA PRO A 94 -42.52 -26.12 -27.61
C PRO A 94 -41.69 -25.02 -28.36
N ALA A 95 -40.43 -25.40 -28.63
CA ALA A 95 -39.61 -25.22 -29.84
C ALA A 95 -39.09 -23.83 -30.32
N GLY A 96 -37.75 -23.76 -30.41
CA GLY A 96 -37.01 -23.43 -31.64
C GLY A 96 -36.69 -21.96 -31.91
N PHE A 97 -35.42 -21.61 -32.11
CA PHE A 97 -34.92 -20.89 -33.29
C PHE A 97 -33.39 -20.98 -33.39
N ALA A 98 -32.92 -21.14 -34.63
CA ALA A 98 -31.56 -21.39 -35.05
C ALA A 98 -30.66 -20.16 -34.95
N VAL A 99 -29.38 -20.37 -34.61
CA VAL A 99 -28.29 -19.48 -35.03
C VAL A 99 -27.11 -20.34 -35.47
N ALA A 100 -27.12 -20.67 -36.77
CA ALA A 100 -25.95 -21.11 -37.50
C ALA A 100 -25.35 -19.88 -38.23
N ALA A 101 -24.04 -19.94 -38.48
CA ALA A 101 -23.24 -19.07 -39.38
C ALA A 101 -22.68 -17.74 -38.82
N LEU A 102 -21.66 -17.84 -37.95
CA LEU A 102 -20.64 -16.77 -37.81
C LEU A 102 -19.28 -17.28 -37.28
N VAL A 103 -18.88 -18.51 -37.64
CA VAL A 103 -17.63 -19.14 -37.11
C VAL A 103 -16.50 -19.25 -38.15
N LEU A 104 -16.72 -18.90 -39.42
CA LEU A 104 -15.77 -19.26 -40.50
C LEU A 104 -14.93 -18.13 -41.11
N VAL A 105 -14.86 -16.94 -40.48
CA VAL A 105 -13.98 -15.84 -40.95
C VAL A 105 -12.80 -15.53 -39.98
N ALA A 106 -12.80 -16.08 -38.76
CA ALA A 106 -11.76 -15.78 -37.77
C ALA A 106 -10.45 -16.58 -37.94
N VAL A 107 -10.40 -17.59 -38.81
CA VAL A 107 -9.25 -18.53 -38.87
C VAL A 107 -8.10 -18.04 -39.76
N VAL A 108 -8.31 -17.07 -40.67
CA VAL A 108 -7.27 -16.66 -41.63
C VAL A 108 -6.48 -15.42 -41.20
N PHE A 109 -6.97 -14.62 -40.24
CA PHE A 109 -6.28 -13.42 -39.74
C PHE A 109 -5.58 -13.59 -38.37
N GLY A 110 -5.53 -14.83 -37.86
CA GLY A 110 -4.99 -15.16 -36.55
C GLY A 110 -3.46 -15.23 -36.44
N MET A 111 -2.71 -15.02 -37.52
CA MET A 111 -1.24 -14.87 -37.45
C MET A 111 -0.86 -13.44 -37.05
N ARG A 112 -1.42 -12.94 -35.94
CA ARG A 112 -0.79 -11.82 -35.23
C ARG A 112 0.36 -12.41 -34.44
N SER A 113 1.57 -12.11 -34.89
CA SER A 113 2.80 -12.33 -34.14
C SER A 113 2.58 -11.98 -32.67
N SER A 114 2.63 -12.98 -31.79
CA SER A 114 2.78 -12.71 -30.36
C SER A 114 4.07 -11.91 -30.21
N PRO A 115 4.02 -10.64 -29.75
CA PRO A 115 5.25 -9.95 -29.40
C PRO A 115 5.93 -10.79 -28.31
N ALA A 116 7.22 -11.08 -28.51
CA ALA A 116 8.03 -11.74 -27.50
C ALA A 116 7.89 -10.98 -26.15
N PRO A 117 7.95 -11.66 -25.00
CA PRO A 117 7.93 -11.00 -23.69
C PRO A 117 9.11 -10.02 -23.62
N GLN A 118 8.87 -8.74 -23.88
CA GLN A 118 9.85 -7.69 -23.60
C GLN A 118 9.94 -7.61 -22.09
N GLU A 119 11.15 -7.77 -21.54
CA GLU A 119 11.37 -7.51 -20.12
C GLU A 119 10.84 -6.10 -19.80
N PRO A 120 10.02 -5.96 -18.74
CA PRO A 120 9.42 -4.68 -18.42
C PRO A 120 10.55 -3.68 -18.17
N LYS A 121 10.59 -2.64 -19.00
CA LYS A 121 11.49 -1.51 -18.85
C LYS A 121 11.26 -0.90 -17.47
N THR A 122 12.29 -0.93 -16.62
CA THR A 122 12.21 -0.44 -15.23
C THR A 122 13.20 0.70 -15.01
N ALA A 123 12.85 1.60 -14.10
CA ALA A 123 13.70 2.64 -13.57
C ALA A 123 13.71 2.55 -12.04
N ARG A 124 14.83 2.96 -11.42
CA ARG A 124 14.98 2.93 -9.97
C ARG A 124 14.88 4.35 -9.43
N LEU A 125 14.00 4.57 -8.45
CA LEU A 125 13.85 5.85 -7.76
C LEU A 125 14.29 5.71 -6.31
N ARG A 126 15.34 6.43 -5.92
CA ARG A 126 15.76 6.55 -4.52
C ARG A 126 15.41 7.94 -4.00
N VAL A 127 14.65 7.99 -2.92
CA VAL A 127 14.27 9.26 -2.29
C VAL A 127 14.95 9.39 -0.95
N LEU A 128 15.65 10.50 -0.75
CA LEU A 128 16.44 10.82 0.42
C LEU A 128 15.99 12.17 0.97
N SER A 129 15.29 12.18 2.10
CA SER A 129 14.71 13.40 2.64
C SER A 129 15.18 13.71 4.06
N VAL A 130 15.38 15.00 4.34
CA VAL A 130 15.60 15.53 5.68
C VAL A 130 14.61 16.66 5.98
N PRO A 131 13.79 16.52 7.04
CA PRO A 131 13.49 15.26 7.74
C PRO A 131 12.86 14.21 6.80
N TRP A 132 12.72 12.97 7.27
CA TRP A 132 12.08 11.90 6.51
C TRP A 132 10.66 12.31 6.07
N SER A 133 10.21 11.77 4.94
CA SER A 133 8.87 12.03 4.38
C SER A 133 8.23 10.75 3.86
N TYR A 134 6.91 10.72 3.73
CA TYR A 134 6.21 9.74 2.90
C TYR A 134 6.33 10.13 1.43
N VAL A 135 6.55 9.13 0.58
CA VAL A 135 6.75 9.26 -0.86
C VAL A 135 5.52 8.74 -1.57
N THR A 136 4.98 9.58 -2.44
CA THR A 136 3.90 9.23 -3.37
C THR A 136 4.37 9.53 -4.78
N VAL A 137 4.12 8.63 -5.73
CA VAL A 137 4.43 8.83 -7.15
C VAL A 137 3.16 8.66 -7.96
N ASP A 138 2.79 9.68 -8.74
CA ASP A 138 1.55 9.71 -9.53
C ASP A 138 0.29 9.34 -8.72
N GLY A 139 0.26 9.75 -7.45
CA GLY A 139 -0.82 9.42 -6.51
C GLY A 139 -0.69 8.07 -5.80
N GLN A 140 0.24 7.20 -6.20
CA GLN A 140 0.49 5.92 -5.53
C GLN A 140 1.49 6.07 -4.37
N SER A 141 1.09 5.70 -3.16
CA SER A 141 1.97 5.71 -1.98
C SER A 141 2.99 4.58 -2.05
N LEU A 142 4.28 4.93 -2.01
CA LEU A 142 5.40 3.97 -2.05
C LEU A 142 6.02 3.73 -0.66
N GLY A 143 5.71 4.57 0.33
CA GLY A 143 6.20 4.44 1.69
C GLY A 143 7.22 5.53 2.08
N PRO A 144 8.01 5.34 3.15
CA PRO A 144 8.90 6.39 3.65
C PRO A 144 10.10 6.62 2.73
N SER A 145 10.66 7.83 2.74
CA SER A 145 11.95 8.18 2.16
C SER A 145 13.10 7.56 2.99
N GLY A 146 14.27 7.36 2.38
CA GLY A 146 15.46 6.86 3.08
C GLY A 146 15.58 5.34 3.12
N GLN A 147 14.74 4.62 2.38
CA GLN A 147 14.79 3.17 2.27
C GLN A 147 16.13 2.68 1.72
N VAL A 148 16.50 1.47 2.13
CA VAL A 148 17.71 0.80 1.65
C VAL A 148 17.59 0.48 0.16
N GLU A 149 16.45 -0.08 -0.24
CA GLU A 149 16.13 -0.37 -1.63
C GLU A 149 15.50 0.84 -2.32
N ALA A 150 15.84 1.02 -3.59
CA ALA A 150 15.18 2.01 -4.44
C ALA A 150 13.80 1.46 -4.87
N PHE A 151 12.85 2.36 -5.06
CA PHE A 151 11.56 2.01 -5.64
C PHE A 151 11.73 1.64 -7.11
N ILE A 152 11.13 0.53 -7.53
CA ILE A 152 11.13 0.09 -8.93
C ILE A 152 9.87 0.64 -9.57
N LEU A 153 10.05 1.46 -10.61
CA LEU A 153 8.97 2.17 -11.30
C LEU A 153 9.10 2.02 -12.81
N THR A 154 8.03 2.37 -13.51
CA THR A 154 8.05 2.49 -14.97
C THR A 154 8.73 3.79 -15.39
N PRO A 155 9.64 3.76 -16.39
CA PRO A 155 10.31 4.95 -16.92
C PRO A 155 9.33 6.03 -17.40
N GLY A 156 9.84 7.26 -17.52
CA GLY A 156 9.11 8.44 -17.98
C GLY A 156 9.03 9.55 -16.93
N ASP A 157 8.30 10.61 -17.26
CA ASP A 157 8.07 11.71 -16.34
C ASP A 157 7.06 11.31 -15.26
N ARG A 158 7.46 11.49 -14.01
CA ARG A 158 6.69 11.07 -12.84
C ARG A 158 6.58 12.21 -11.85
N THR A 159 5.40 12.39 -11.28
CA THR A 159 5.22 13.39 -10.23
C THR A 159 5.52 12.77 -8.88
N VAL A 160 6.63 13.18 -8.27
CA VAL A 160 7.04 12.72 -6.94
C VAL A 160 6.55 13.73 -5.90
N VAL A 161 5.74 13.26 -4.97
CA VAL A 161 5.22 14.05 -3.85
C VAL A 161 5.82 13.54 -2.54
N LEU A 162 6.42 14.45 -1.79
CA LEU A 162 7.01 14.22 -0.48
C LEU A 162 6.15 14.90 0.58
N ARG A 163 5.62 14.12 1.52
CA ARG A 163 4.77 14.62 2.60
C ARG A 163 5.34 14.31 3.98
N GLN A 164 5.37 15.31 4.84
CA GLN A 164 5.65 15.14 6.26
C GLN A 164 4.75 16.08 7.08
N GLY A 165 3.75 15.52 7.75
CA GLY A 165 2.70 16.32 8.41
C GLY A 165 1.96 17.19 7.38
N GLU A 166 1.93 18.49 7.65
CA GLU A 166 1.34 19.53 6.77
C GLU A 166 2.29 20.02 5.67
N ARG A 167 3.58 19.62 5.72
CA ARG A 167 4.55 20.02 4.69
C ARG A 167 4.48 19.08 3.50
N ILE A 168 4.32 19.65 2.31
CA ILE A 168 4.23 18.93 1.05
C ILE A 168 5.19 19.58 0.05
N LEU A 169 6.02 18.78 -0.60
CA LEU A 169 6.78 19.17 -1.78
C LEU A 169 6.43 18.26 -2.94
N SER A 170 6.32 18.83 -4.14
CA SER A 170 5.99 18.10 -5.36
C SER A 170 6.97 18.49 -6.45
N GLN A 171 7.51 17.51 -7.16
CA GLN A 171 8.43 17.72 -8.27
C GLN A 171 8.18 16.68 -9.35
N THR A 172 8.09 17.13 -10.60
CA THR A 172 8.14 16.22 -11.75
C THR A 172 9.59 15.84 -12.01
N VAL A 173 9.84 14.54 -12.09
CA VAL A 173 11.16 13.95 -12.26
C VAL A 173 11.12 12.99 -13.44
N HIS A 174 12.09 13.12 -14.35
CA HIS A 174 12.27 12.17 -15.44
C HIS A 174 12.98 10.92 -14.91
N LEU A 175 12.35 9.76 -15.04
CA LEU A 175 12.96 8.46 -14.72
C LEU A 175 13.45 7.79 -16.00
N ALA A 176 14.76 7.78 -16.23
CA ALA A 176 15.34 7.12 -17.39
C ALA A 176 15.36 5.59 -17.20
N GLU A 177 15.11 4.87 -18.29
CA GLU A 177 15.14 3.40 -18.33
C GLU A 177 16.51 2.85 -17.90
N GLY A 178 16.51 1.85 -17.02
CA GLY A 178 17.73 1.19 -16.52
C GLY A 178 18.58 2.05 -15.58
N SER A 179 18.20 3.29 -15.30
CA SER A 179 18.95 4.22 -14.46
C SER A 179 18.46 4.26 -13.01
N GLU A 180 19.30 4.78 -12.11
CA GLU A 180 18.88 5.14 -10.75
C GLU A 180 18.77 6.67 -10.62
N THR A 181 17.55 7.16 -10.45
CA THR A 181 17.27 8.56 -10.14
C THR A 181 17.24 8.75 -8.62
N ILE A 182 18.04 9.66 -8.11
CA ILE A 182 18.15 10.01 -6.70
C ILE A 182 17.55 11.39 -6.47
N VAL A 183 16.44 11.44 -5.73
CA VAL A 183 15.80 12.67 -5.28
C VAL A 183 16.28 12.96 -3.86
N LYS A 184 16.99 14.07 -3.65
CA LYS A 184 17.38 14.57 -2.33
C LYS A 184 16.50 15.76 -1.98
N ALA A 185 15.89 15.75 -0.81
CA ALA A 185 14.99 16.81 -0.37
C ALA A 185 15.37 17.35 1.01
N GLN A 186 15.22 18.67 1.18
CA GLN A 186 15.18 19.33 2.48
C GLN A 186 13.80 19.95 2.67
N LEU A 187 12.86 19.21 3.28
CA LEU A 187 11.46 19.63 3.41
C LEU A 187 11.29 20.94 4.19
N GLU A 188 12.16 21.20 5.17
CA GLU A 188 12.11 22.42 5.96
C GLU A 188 12.47 23.66 5.14
N LYS A 189 13.37 23.50 4.16
CA LYS A 189 13.84 24.57 3.27
C LYS A 189 13.10 24.63 1.94
N GLY A 190 12.17 23.70 1.70
CA GLY A 190 11.44 23.61 0.43
C GLY A 190 12.32 23.25 -0.78
N TYR A 191 13.45 22.58 -0.55
CA TYR A 191 14.46 22.34 -1.59
C TYR A 191 14.46 20.89 -2.06
N ILE A 192 14.56 20.68 -3.38
CA ILE A 192 14.72 19.37 -4.03
C ILE A 192 15.89 19.44 -5.01
N ASP A 193 16.77 18.45 -4.93
CA ASP A 193 17.87 18.17 -5.85
C ASP A 193 17.65 16.79 -6.49
N VAL A 194 17.85 16.69 -7.79
CA VAL A 194 17.62 15.46 -8.56
C VAL A 194 18.90 15.11 -9.31
N ALA A 195 19.42 13.92 -9.07
CA ALA A 195 20.59 13.39 -9.76
C ALA A 195 20.26 12.03 -10.40
N GLN A 196 20.77 11.77 -11.59
CA GLN A 196 20.70 10.45 -12.22
C GLN A 196 22.07 9.77 -12.19
N LYS A 197 22.06 8.44 -12.05
CA LYS A 197 23.22 7.57 -12.11
C LYS A 197 23.02 6.45 -13.11
#